data_AF-A0A943N8Q6-F1
#
_entry.id   AF-A0A943N8Q6-F1
#
_cell.length_a   1.000
_cell.length_b   1.000
_cell.length_c   1.000
_cell.angle_alpha   90.00
_cell.angle_beta   90.00
_cell.angle_gamma   90.00
#
_symmetry.space_group_name_H-M   'P 1'
#
loop_
_entity.id
_entity.type
_entity.pdbx_description
1 polymer ?
#
loop_
_entity_poly.entity_id
_entity_poly.type
_entity_poly.pdbx_seq_one_letter_code
_entity_poly.pdbx_strand_id
1 'polypeptide(L)'
;IISIVALMLAVCLMPTALAATWYLEDGDITVIADENGQSVKQGNNDAVADSDTVITQRDSEKATDNTITVSTTDDATANITIEDVNINSYGDAIDVGSSGANITLEGDNKLNSEYGSGLHVSDGDVTITGSGSLEAGSKNDSNNNAAIGSHENEAMSGDITIGGDAQVTAVSRDDGAGIGSGDMGEMSGDITIGDNAQVTAWSETGGAGIGSGRESNMSGNITIGGSAQVTAGSNSETAGIGSGNNGVFTSTGRVVIRDSAKVTAIGENEGAGIGTGEDELMAGMIIIQDNAQVTAIAGDRAAAIGSDNLDEMTGTIIIIGNARVTTGILDDDDVSFDYNTKEIKYTLDENAIGYIGDSKYSNHESDKGHYIIGPDVTINGISGSDIEALKDYINMRLSGENHDGEPENLTKLDVRSENGEFTVTAEGEGAVEKILYGGSENVPTAPGTYPVTCVVRIGEETIEFQIGTYGVPEPTPEPVPMAYHERIQLYRVADKQGRSIAYKAVQQGGVLTVTTDEKEAKLIIERGGLFALNRQGITKIVFVTASRKSVISVSAAMEKGSGEFVLLHSSRKVKLTIAGAAVGADGILIKE
;
A
#
# COMPACT_ATOMS: atom_id res chain seq x y z
N ILE A 1 51.92 19.91 16.88
CA ILE A 1 50.66 20.62 17.23
C ILE A 1 49.54 19.70 16.75
N ILE A 2 49.06 18.83 17.64
CA ILE A 2 47.91 17.95 17.39
C ILE A 2 46.85 18.45 18.37
N SER A 3 45.80 19.06 17.83
CA SER A 3 44.70 19.59 18.61
C SER A 3 43.71 18.47 18.86
N ILE A 4 43.44 18.22 20.14
CA ILE A 4 42.43 17.32 20.67
C ILE A 4 41.05 17.94 20.38
N VAL A 5 40.17 17.21 19.69
CA VAL A 5 38.72 17.42 19.79
C VAL A 5 38.17 16.14 20.40
N ALA A 6 37.81 16.24 21.68
CA ALA A 6 37.07 15.21 22.38
C ALA A 6 35.61 15.27 21.93
N LEU A 7 35.16 14.29 21.17
CA LEU A 7 33.74 14.08 20.92
C LEU A 7 33.16 13.42 22.19
N MET A 8 32.52 14.24 23.01
CA MET A 8 31.79 13.80 24.19
C MET A 8 30.53 13.08 23.68
N LEU A 9 30.62 11.76 23.50
CA LEU A 9 29.46 10.91 23.24
C LEU A 9 28.61 10.89 24.52
N ALA A 10 27.74 11.88 24.66
CA ALA A 10 26.61 11.78 25.57
C ALA A 10 25.73 10.66 25.01
N VAL A 11 25.92 9.46 25.51
CA VAL A 11 24.90 8.41 25.41
C VAL A 11 23.74 8.93 26.26
N CYS A 12 22.83 9.70 25.64
CA CYS A 12 21.46 9.77 26.11
C CYS A 12 20.95 8.34 26.06
N LEU A 13 21.06 7.64 27.19
CA LEU A 13 20.16 6.55 27.52
C LEU A 13 18.77 7.18 27.53
N MET A 14 18.12 7.25 26.36
CA MET A 14 16.68 7.48 26.34
C MET A 14 16.09 6.37 27.21
N PRO A 15 15.33 6.69 28.27
CA PRO A 15 14.60 5.66 28.97
C PRO A 15 13.76 4.95 27.92
N THR A 16 13.87 3.63 27.82
CA THR A 16 12.85 2.82 27.15
C THR A 16 11.56 3.01 27.95
N ALA A 17 10.83 4.08 27.64
CA ALA A 17 9.48 4.28 28.10
C ALA A 17 8.66 3.13 27.51
N LEU A 18 7.84 2.48 28.35
CA LEU A 18 6.77 1.64 27.83
C LEU A 18 5.82 2.55 27.05
N ALA A 19 5.34 2.10 25.89
CA ALA A 19 4.31 2.79 25.10
C ALA A 19 3.27 3.44 26.02
N ALA A 20 3.16 4.77 25.96
CA ALA A 20 2.16 5.48 26.71
C ALA A 20 0.85 5.45 25.93
N THR A 21 -0.25 5.09 26.62
CA THR A 21 -1.59 5.15 26.05
C THR A 21 -2.20 6.52 26.36
N TRP A 22 -2.56 7.26 25.32
CA TRP A 22 -3.16 8.58 25.38
C TRP A 22 -4.64 8.48 25.06
N TYR A 23 -5.49 9.06 25.91
CA TYR A 23 -6.93 8.94 25.79
C TYR A 23 -7.53 10.26 25.30
N LEU A 24 -8.24 10.27 24.18
CA LEU A 24 -8.81 11.50 23.61
C LEU A 24 -9.79 12.22 24.56
N GLU A 25 -10.38 11.55 25.56
CA GLU A 25 -11.22 12.24 26.54
C GLU A 25 -10.44 13.20 27.46
N ASP A 26 -9.11 13.08 27.49
CA ASP A 26 -8.24 13.95 28.31
C ASP A 26 -7.83 15.24 27.55
N GLY A 27 -8.30 15.42 26.31
CA GLY A 27 -8.13 16.62 25.48
C GLY A 27 -7.36 16.37 24.17
N ASP A 28 -7.26 17.41 23.34
CA ASP A 28 -6.49 17.41 22.08
C ASP A 28 -5.07 16.89 22.27
N ILE A 29 -4.60 16.11 21.30
CA ILE A 29 -3.29 15.49 21.31
C ILE A 29 -2.44 16.10 20.20
N THR A 30 -1.23 16.54 20.54
CA THR A 30 -0.21 16.93 19.55
C THR A 30 0.96 15.96 19.64
N VAL A 31 1.23 15.25 18.55
CA VAL A 31 2.42 14.39 18.41
C VAL A 31 3.50 15.22 17.73
N ILE A 32 4.64 15.37 18.40
CA ILE A 32 5.76 16.20 17.97
C ILE A 32 6.95 15.29 17.71
N ALA A 33 7.51 15.32 16.49
CA ALA A 33 8.72 14.56 16.15
C ALA A 33 9.80 15.44 15.51
N ASP A 34 11.03 15.28 15.97
CA ASP A 34 12.20 15.99 15.48
C ASP A 34 13.45 15.08 15.50
N GLU A 35 14.63 15.65 15.21
CA GLU A 35 15.92 14.91 15.24
C GLU A 35 16.26 14.29 16.60
N ASN A 36 15.66 14.76 17.70
CA ASN A 36 15.88 14.30 19.07
C ASN A 36 14.90 13.21 19.50
N GLY A 37 13.88 12.91 18.68
CA GLY A 37 12.90 11.86 18.90
C GLY A 37 11.47 12.38 18.89
N GLN A 38 10.55 11.60 19.47
CA GLN A 38 9.13 11.92 19.52
C GLN A 38 8.66 12.21 20.94
N SER A 39 7.74 13.16 21.05
CA SER A 39 7.04 13.50 22.28
C SER A 39 5.57 13.78 22.00
N VAL A 40 4.75 13.65 23.04
CA VAL A 40 3.30 13.86 22.95
C VAL A 40 2.89 14.93 23.96
N LYS A 41 2.13 15.90 23.49
CA LYS A 41 1.49 16.93 24.32
C LYS A 41 -0.02 16.68 24.32
N GLN A 42 -0.65 16.75 25.49
CA GLN A 42 -2.10 16.61 25.59
C GLN A 42 -2.74 17.76 26.37
N GLY A 43 -3.68 18.45 25.74
CA GLY A 43 -4.33 19.64 26.27
C GLY A 43 -3.32 20.71 26.70
N ASN A 44 -3.41 21.15 27.95
CA ASN A 44 -2.52 22.17 28.52
C ASN A 44 -1.28 21.62 29.21
N ASN A 45 -1.04 20.31 29.14
CA ASN A 45 0.11 19.68 29.80
C ASN A 45 1.41 19.93 29.00
N ASP A 46 2.55 19.77 29.66
CA ASP A 46 3.85 19.77 29.01
C ASP A 46 4.01 18.51 28.14
N ALA A 47 4.79 18.61 27.06
CA ALA A 47 5.09 17.47 26.20
C ALA A 47 5.92 16.42 26.94
N VAL A 48 5.62 15.15 26.72
CA VAL A 48 6.28 14.00 27.33
C VAL A 48 6.90 13.14 26.24
N ALA A 49 8.18 12.78 26.38
CA ALA A 49 8.86 11.91 25.42
C ALA A 49 8.17 10.54 25.33
N ASP A 50 7.82 10.13 24.11
CA ASP A 50 7.11 8.90 23.80
C ASP A 50 7.30 8.55 22.33
N SER A 51 8.05 7.48 22.04
CA SER A 51 8.32 7.02 20.68
C SER A 51 7.34 5.97 20.18
N ASP A 52 6.57 5.38 21.09
CA ASP A 52 5.67 4.25 20.82
C ASP A 52 4.24 4.70 21.14
N THR A 53 3.81 5.79 20.50
CA THR A 53 2.58 6.50 20.84
C THR A 53 1.34 5.73 20.42
N VAL A 54 0.48 5.41 21.40
CA VAL A 54 -0.84 4.80 21.18
C VAL A 54 -1.93 5.77 21.61
N ILE A 55 -2.84 6.12 20.70
CA ILE A 55 -3.96 7.02 20.95
C ILE A 55 -5.27 6.22 20.84
N THR A 56 -6.12 6.31 21.86
CA THR A 56 -7.39 5.55 21.95
C THR A 56 -8.49 6.38 22.60
N GLN A 57 -9.71 5.86 22.60
CA GLN A 57 -10.77 6.28 23.52
C GLN A 57 -11.05 5.24 24.60
N ARG A 58 -11.55 5.69 25.76
CA ARG A 58 -12.11 4.81 26.79
C ARG A 58 -13.51 4.33 26.43
N ASP A 59 -14.24 5.15 25.69
CA ASP A 59 -15.61 4.87 25.24
C ASP A 59 -15.81 5.35 23.79
N SER A 60 -15.37 4.53 22.83
CA SER A 60 -15.41 4.82 21.39
C SER A 60 -16.82 4.78 20.79
N GLU A 61 -17.84 4.35 21.55
CA GLU A 61 -19.24 4.50 21.15
C GLU A 61 -19.66 5.98 21.13
N LYS A 62 -18.96 6.84 21.88
CA LYS A 62 -19.22 8.28 21.92
C LYS A 62 -18.16 9.05 21.15
N ALA A 63 -18.62 9.80 20.15
CA ALA A 63 -17.74 10.69 19.42
C ALA A 63 -17.21 11.81 20.34
N THR A 64 -15.94 12.17 20.14
CA THR A 64 -15.30 13.34 20.77
C THR A 64 -15.01 14.41 19.72
N ASP A 65 -15.00 15.68 20.13
CA ASP A 65 -14.56 16.80 19.30
C ASP A 65 -13.06 17.11 19.43
N ASN A 66 -12.35 16.41 20.33
CA ASN A 66 -10.91 16.53 20.47
C ASN A 66 -10.19 15.92 19.26
N THR A 67 -9.08 16.54 18.86
CA THR A 67 -8.37 16.20 17.63
C THR A 67 -6.96 15.69 17.89
N ILE A 68 -6.33 15.20 16.83
CA ILE A 68 -4.91 14.83 16.82
C ILE A 68 -4.19 15.74 15.82
N THR A 69 -3.13 16.40 16.26
CA THR A 69 -2.26 17.20 15.40
C THR A 69 -0.88 16.56 15.34
N VAL A 70 -0.30 16.46 14.14
CA VAL A 70 1.10 16.07 13.95
C VAL A 70 1.92 17.30 13.64
N SER A 71 3.05 17.44 14.34
CA SER A 71 4.00 18.52 14.08
C SER A 71 5.40 17.94 13.99
N THR A 72 5.93 17.88 12.78
CA THR A 72 7.32 17.48 12.58
C THR A 72 8.19 18.67 12.19
N THR A 73 9.47 18.58 12.52
CA THR A 73 10.50 19.50 12.00
C THR A 73 11.60 18.70 11.32
N ASP A 74 12.26 19.33 10.35
CA ASP A 74 13.21 18.66 9.45
C ASP A 74 12.52 17.47 8.73
N ASP A 75 13.29 16.46 8.32
CA ASP A 75 12.77 15.27 7.62
C ASP A 75 12.22 14.21 8.60
N ALA A 76 11.74 14.61 9.78
CA ALA A 76 11.25 13.69 10.80
C ALA A 76 9.84 13.16 10.45
N THR A 77 9.55 11.93 10.87
CA THR A 77 8.24 11.28 10.71
C THR A 77 7.72 10.84 12.07
N ALA A 78 6.51 11.28 12.44
CA ALA A 78 5.82 10.82 13.64
C ALA A 78 5.33 9.38 13.46
N ASN A 79 5.41 8.56 14.49
CA ASN A 79 4.91 7.18 14.50
C ASN A 79 3.78 7.08 15.52
N ILE A 80 2.57 6.79 15.03
CA ILE A 80 1.33 6.83 15.79
C ILE A 80 0.58 5.52 15.58
N THR A 81 0.08 4.92 16.65
CA THR A 81 -0.96 3.89 16.58
C THR A 81 -2.27 4.52 17.04
N ILE A 82 -3.33 4.39 16.24
CA ILE A 82 -4.69 4.71 16.68
C ILE A 82 -5.46 3.41 16.90
N GLU A 83 -6.14 3.32 18.04
CA GLU A 83 -6.95 2.16 18.43
C GLU A 83 -8.33 2.64 18.89
N ASP A 84 -9.39 2.17 18.25
CA ASP A 84 -10.78 2.45 18.63
C ASP A 84 -11.07 3.95 18.86
N VAL A 85 -10.63 4.82 17.94
CA VAL A 85 -10.95 6.26 18.00
C VAL A 85 -12.23 6.60 17.23
N ASN A 86 -12.98 7.58 17.71
CA ASN A 86 -14.21 8.09 17.13
C ASN A 86 -14.24 9.62 17.31
N ILE A 87 -13.65 10.32 16.35
CA ILE A 87 -13.56 11.78 16.32
C ILE A 87 -14.66 12.34 15.44
N ASN A 88 -15.30 13.39 15.93
CA ASN A 88 -16.23 14.24 15.21
C ASN A 88 -15.92 15.70 15.50
N SER A 89 -14.96 16.25 14.77
CA SER A 89 -14.39 17.57 14.99
C SER A 89 -15.03 18.63 14.09
N TYR A 90 -14.84 19.89 14.48
CA TYR A 90 -15.25 21.03 13.64
C TYR A 90 -14.31 21.19 12.43
N GLY A 91 -12.99 21.20 12.68
CA GLY A 91 -11.94 21.13 11.64
C GLY A 91 -11.46 19.69 11.46
N ASP A 92 -10.20 19.50 11.11
CA ASP A 92 -9.64 18.16 10.86
C ASP A 92 -9.71 17.26 12.10
N ALA A 93 -10.03 15.98 11.90
CA ALA A 93 -10.00 15.01 12.99
C ALA A 93 -8.55 14.61 13.31
N ILE A 94 -7.76 14.36 12.27
CA ILE A 94 -6.30 14.29 12.34
C ILE A 94 -5.73 15.30 11.34
N ASP A 95 -4.93 16.24 11.83
CA ASP A 95 -4.20 17.22 11.02
C ASP A 95 -2.72 16.84 10.93
N VAL A 96 -2.29 16.35 9.77
CA VAL A 96 -0.87 16.14 9.46
C VAL A 96 -0.30 17.35 8.73
N GLY A 97 -1.08 17.94 7.81
CA GLY A 97 -0.70 19.12 7.04
C GLY A 97 0.63 18.90 6.32
N SER A 98 1.62 19.73 6.66
CA SER A 98 2.99 19.69 6.09
C SER A 98 3.96 18.72 6.78
N SER A 99 3.47 17.89 7.70
CA SER A 99 4.30 17.00 8.52
C SER A 99 4.39 15.58 7.95
N GLY A 100 5.33 14.78 8.43
CA GLY A 100 5.41 13.35 8.11
C GLY A 100 4.76 12.48 9.19
N ALA A 101 3.91 11.51 8.82
CA ALA A 101 3.30 10.57 9.77
C ALA A 101 3.18 9.12 9.26
N ASN A 102 3.59 8.17 10.10
CA ASN A 102 3.26 6.76 10.01
C ASN A 102 2.11 6.47 10.99
N ILE A 103 0.92 6.16 10.47
CA ILE A 103 -0.27 5.84 11.24
C ILE A 103 -0.53 4.33 11.12
N THR A 104 -0.47 3.62 12.24
CA THR A 104 -0.85 2.22 12.35
C THR A 104 -2.27 2.13 12.88
N LEU A 105 -3.15 1.45 12.13
CA LEU A 105 -4.54 1.21 12.50
C LEU A 105 -4.67 -0.08 13.31
N GLU A 106 -5.19 0.06 14.53
CA GLU A 106 -5.71 -1.04 15.35
C GLU A 106 -7.19 -0.77 15.68
N GLY A 107 -7.98 -1.81 15.95
CA GLY A 107 -9.40 -1.65 16.27
C GLY A 107 -10.22 -0.99 15.16
N ASP A 108 -11.30 -0.33 15.55
CA ASP A 108 -12.24 0.37 14.66
C ASP A 108 -12.17 1.89 14.80
N ASN A 109 -11.61 2.57 13.81
CA ASN A 109 -11.34 4.01 13.87
C ASN A 109 -12.29 4.81 12.97
N LYS A 110 -12.81 5.93 13.49
CA LYS A 110 -13.73 6.83 12.79
C LYS A 110 -13.24 8.27 12.93
N LEU A 111 -12.95 8.89 11.80
CA LEU A 111 -12.45 10.25 11.70
C LEU A 111 -13.43 11.08 10.88
N ASN A 112 -14.32 11.80 11.56
CA ASN A 112 -15.30 12.65 10.90
C ASN A 112 -15.01 14.13 11.18
N SER A 113 -15.23 14.95 10.16
CA SER A 113 -15.13 16.41 10.27
C SER A 113 -16.40 17.11 9.78
N GLU A 114 -16.70 18.29 10.34
CA GLU A 114 -17.75 19.19 9.84
C GLU A 114 -17.26 20.14 8.73
N TYR A 115 -16.00 20.60 8.77
CA TYR A 115 -15.46 21.62 7.85
C TYR A 115 -14.00 21.40 7.44
N GLY A 116 -13.40 20.27 7.80
CA GLY A 116 -12.06 19.82 7.45
C GLY A 116 -12.09 18.42 6.82
N SER A 117 -10.94 17.76 6.79
CA SER A 117 -10.79 16.37 6.38
C SER A 117 -10.91 15.43 7.59
N GLY A 118 -11.24 14.15 7.33
CA GLY A 118 -11.07 13.12 8.36
C GLY A 118 -9.58 12.97 8.70
N LEU A 119 -8.74 12.99 7.67
CA LEU A 119 -7.29 13.00 7.78
C LEU A 119 -6.71 13.99 6.77
N HIS A 120 -6.18 15.10 7.27
CA HIS A 120 -5.67 16.18 6.45
C HIS A 120 -4.18 16.01 6.13
N VAL A 121 -3.82 16.10 4.85
CA VAL A 121 -2.47 16.00 4.30
C VAL A 121 -2.30 16.99 3.15
N SER A 122 -1.36 17.92 3.26
CA SER A 122 -1.10 18.94 2.22
C SER A 122 0.22 18.69 1.48
N ASP A 123 1.34 19.26 1.95
CA ASP A 123 2.69 18.99 1.44
C ASP A 123 3.49 17.99 2.31
N GLY A 124 2.84 17.40 3.32
CA GLY A 124 3.40 16.35 4.17
C GLY A 124 3.11 14.93 3.66
N ASP A 125 3.81 13.94 4.22
CA ASP A 125 3.70 12.54 3.81
C ASP A 125 3.01 11.69 4.87
N VAL A 126 2.05 10.87 4.46
CA VAL A 126 1.34 9.94 5.35
C VAL A 126 1.43 8.50 4.86
N THR A 127 1.77 7.60 5.77
CA THR A 127 1.69 6.15 5.57
C THR A 127 0.70 5.54 6.56
N ILE A 128 -0.37 4.93 6.04
CA ILE A 128 -1.41 4.21 6.79
C ILE A 128 -1.17 2.70 6.64
N THR A 129 -1.01 2.00 7.76
CA THR A 129 -0.81 0.54 7.79
C THR A 129 -1.57 -0.09 8.95
N GLY A 130 -1.30 -1.36 9.26
CA GLY A 130 -1.96 -2.11 10.34
C GLY A 130 -3.03 -3.06 9.79
N SER A 131 -3.85 -3.57 10.70
CA SER A 131 -4.94 -4.51 10.38
C SER A 131 -6.31 -4.01 10.85
N GLY A 132 -6.37 -2.84 11.49
CA GLY A 132 -7.60 -2.19 11.90
C GLY A 132 -8.36 -1.53 10.75
N SER A 133 -9.50 -0.93 11.08
CA SER A 133 -10.34 -0.19 10.14
C SER A 133 -10.22 1.32 10.35
N LEU A 134 -10.42 2.09 9.28
CA LEU A 134 -10.52 3.54 9.27
C LEU A 134 -11.70 3.98 8.39
N GLU A 135 -12.70 4.62 9.00
CA GLU A 135 -13.72 5.40 8.31
C GLU A 135 -13.35 6.88 8.39
N ALA A 136 -12.96 7.50 7.28
CA ALA A 136 -12.66 8.92 7.17
C ALA A 136 -13.71 9.64 6.30
N GLY A 137 -14.18 10.81 6.72
CA GLY A 137 -15.12 11.57 5.90
C GLY A 137 -15.64 12.86 6.53
N SER A 138 -16.55 13.50 5.79
CA SER A 138 -17.28 14.68 6.24
C SER A 138 -18.70 14.33 6.70
N LYS A 139 -19.24 15.12 7.65
CA LYS A 139 -20.67 15.12 8.01
C LYS A 139 -21.46 16.29 7.43
N ASN A 140 -20.78 17.22 6.80
CA ASN A 140 -21.39 18.38 6.16
C ASN A 140 -21.41 18.15 4.66
N ASP A 141 -22.62 18.26 4.08
CA ASP A 141 -22.91 18.07 2.65
C ASP A 141 -22.42 19.26 1.79
N SER A 142 -21.65 20.18 2.37
CA SER A 142 -21.01 21.30 1.66
C SER A 142 -19.53 21.39 1.99
N ASN A 143 -18.91 20.25 2.27
CA ASN A 143 -17.49 20.16 2.61
C ASN A 143 -16.72 19.70 1.38
N ASN A 144 -15.96 20.63 0.81
CA ASN A 144 -15.22 20.45 -0.43
C ASN A 144 -13.79 19.89 -0.22
N ASN A 145 -13.43 19.55 1.02
CA ASN A 145 -12.14 18.96 1.32
C ASN A 145 -12.13 17.47 0.96
N ALA A 146 -10.94 16.92 0.68
CA ALA A 146 -10.82 15.47 0.57
C ALA A 146 -11.12 14.79 1.92
N ALA A 147 -11.67 13.58 1.91
CA ALA A 147 -11.87 12.83 3.15
C ALA A 147 -10.54 12.39 3.79
N ILE A 148 -9.60 11.94 2.94
CA ILE A 148 -8.18 11.75 3.25
C ILE A 148 -7.39 12.52 2.20
N GLY A 149 -6.71 13.60 2.61
CA GLY A 149 -6.00 14.46 1.68
C GLY A 149 -6.06 15.94 2.01
N SER A 150 -5.94 16.81 1.00
CA SER A 150 -5.86 18.26 1.20
C SER A 150 -7.24 18.94 1.32
N HIS A 151 -7.22 20.19 1.77
CA HIS A 151 -8.41 21.05 1.82
C HIS A 151 -8.79 21.63 0.45
N GLU A 152 -9.96 22.24 0.41
CA GLU A 152 -10.40 23.14 -0.67
C GLU A 152 -9.37 24.26 -0.89
N ASN A 153 -9.02 24.54 -2.15
CA ASN A 153 -8.02 25.52 -2.57
C ASN A 153 -6.58 25.24 -2.04
N GLU A 154 -6.31 24.01 -1.61
CA GLU A 154 -5.01 23.59 -1.13
C GLU A 154 -4.51 22.40 -1.95
N ALA A 155 -3.29 22.51 -2.47
CA ALA A 155 -2.70 21.44 -3.26
C ALA A 155 -2.32 20.25 -2.37
N MET A 156 -2.63 19.04 -2.85
CA MET A 156 -2.07 17.81 -2.31
C MET A 156 -0.75 17.56 -3.04
N SER A 157 0.37 17.82 -2.37
CA SER A 157 1.72 17.74 -2.95
C SER A 157 2.68 16.81 -2.21
N GLY A 158 2.33 16.40 -0.98
CA GLY A 158 2.97 15.27 -0.31
C GLY A 158 2.23 13.96 -0.60
N ASP A 159 2.74 12.85 -0.09
CA ASP A 159 2.32 11.53 -0.50
C ASP A 159 1.37 10.84 0.49
N ILE A 160 0.42 10.06 -0.03
CA ILE A 160 -0.46 9.19 0.77
C ILE A 160 -0.19 7.74 0.40
N THR A 161 0.26 6.94 1.37
CA THR A 161 0.47 5.50 1.22
C THR A 161 -0.49 4.72 2.12
N ILE A 162 -1.19 3.73 1.57
CA ILE A 162 -2.04 2.79 2.32
C ILE A 162 -1.54 1.38 2.05
N GLY A 163 -1.15 0.66 3.10
CA GLY A 163 -0.59 -0.69 3.00
C GLY A 163 -0.97 -1.61 4.16
N GLY A 164 -0.21 -2.69 4.34
CA GLY A 164 -0.54 -3.75 5.29
C GLY A 164 -1.85 -4.48 4.96
N ASP A 165 -2.65 -4.76 5.99
CA ASP A 165 -3.98 -5.35 5.88
C ASP A 165 -5.08 -4.32 6.24
N ALA A 166 -4.77 -3.02 6.09
CA ALA A 166 -5.63 -1.93 6.51
C ALA A 166 -6.96 -1.94 5.74
N GLN A 167 -8.06 -1.64 6.45
CA GLN A 167 -9.38 -1.47 5.86
C GLN A 167 -9.76 0.01 5.91
N VAL A 168 -9.75 0.70 4.77
CA VAL A 168 -9.98 2.14 4.70
C VAL A 168 -11.25 2.43 3.91
N THR A 169 -12.15 3.20 4.49
CA THR A 169 -13.30 3.79 3.83
C THR A 169 -13.18 5.30 3.89
N ALA A 170 -13.07 5.96 2.74
CA ALA A 170 -12.89 7.40 2.64
C ALA A 170 -14.03 8.01 1.81
N VAL A 171 -14.81 8.91 2.42
CA VAL A 171 -16.04 9.44 1.80
C VAL A 171 -16.08 10.96 1.89
N SER A 172 -15.90 11.62 0.75
CA SER A 172 -16.19 13.04 0.59
C SER A 172 -17.69 13.26 0.40
N ARG A 173 -18.17 14.41 0.87
CA ARG A 173 -19.60 14.78 0.87
C ARG A 173 -19.97 15.79 -0.20
N ASP A 174 -18.98 16.46 -0.78
CA ASP A 174 -19.14 17.43 -1.84
C ASP A 174 -17.93 17.30 -2.79
N ASP A 175 -17.36 18.41 -3.26
CA ASP A 175 -16.47 18.45 -4.42
C ASP A 175 -15.03 17.92 -4.20
N GLY A 176 -14.69 17.53 -2.97
CA GLY A 176 -13.39 16.93 -2.66
C GLY A 176 -13.32 15.46 -3.06
N ALA A 177 -12.11 14.93 -3.31
CA ALA A 177 -11.92 13.51 -3.57
C ALA A 177 -12.18 12.65 -2.31
N GLY A 178 -12.53 11.38 -2.51
CA GLY A 178 -12.52 10.41 -1.40
C GLY A 178 -11.10 10.30 -0.81
N ILE A 179 -10.11 10.04 -1.66
CA ILE A 179 -8.68 10.08 -1.32
C ILE A 179 -7.96 10.94 -2.37
N GLY A 180 -7.31 12.02 -1.94
CA GLY A 180 -6.48 12.87 -2.81
C GLY A 180 -6.62 14.36 -2.51
N SER A 181 -7.14 15.16 -3.42
CA SER A 181 -7.24 16.61 -3.20
C SER A 181 -8.66 17.13 -2.98
N GLY A 182 -8.78 18.27 -2.29
CA GLY A 182 -10.02 19.04 -2.22
C GLY A 182 -10.32 19.78 -3.53
N ASP A 183 -11.51 20.40 -3.61
CA ASP A 183 -11.91 21.25 -4.74
C ASP A 183 -10.92 22.42 -4.95
N MET A 184 -10.64 22.73 -6.22
CA MET A 184 -9.61 23.69 -6.66
C MET A 184 -8.20 23.45 -6.07
N GLY A 185 -7.96 22.27 -5.48
CA GLY A 185 -6.68 21.84 -4.94
C GLY A 185 -5.98 20.90 -5.92
N GLU A 186 -4.92 21.34 -6.56
CA GLU A 186 -4.17 20.49 -7.50
C GLU A 186 -3.63 19.23 -6.83
N MET A 187 -3.72 18.07 -7.49
CA MET A 187 -3.11 16.83 -7.03
C MET A 187 -1.78 16.61 -7.75
N SER A 188 -0.68 16.84 -7.04
CA SER A 188 0.70 16.65 -7.53
C SER A 188 1.50 15.61 -6.75
N GLY A 189 1.08 15.31 -5.51
CA GLY A 189 1.62 14.21 -4.71
C GLY A 189 1.09 12.86 -5.18
N ASP A 190 1.73 11.80 -4.68
CA ASP A 190 1.42 10.43 -5.08
C ASP A 190 0.46 9.76 -4.08
N ILE A 191 -0.44 8.93 -4.62
CA ILE A 191 -1.30 8.04 -3.85
C ILE A 191 -0.87 6.60 -4.15
N THR A 192 -0.43 5.86 -3.14
CA THR A 192 -0.02 4.47 -3.26
C THR A 192 -0.88 3.56 -2.39
N ILE A 193 -1.52 2.55 -2.98
CA ILE A 193 -2.28 1.52 -2.28
C ILE A 193 -1.64 0.15 -2.58
N GLY A 194 -1.15 -0.54 -1.56
CA GLY A 194 -0.34 -1.75 -1.73
C GLY A 194 -0.69 -2.87 -0.75
N ASP A 195 0.23 -3.84 -0.67
CA ASP A 195 0.12 -5.01 0.19
C ASP A 195 -1.22 -5.74 0.04
N ASN A 196 -2.00 -5.91 1.11
CA ASN A 196 -3.35 -6.50 1.06
C ASN A 196 -4.42 -5.49 1.50
N ALA A 197 -4.14 -4.19 1.38
CA ALA A 197 -5.06 -3.15 1.82
C ALA A 197 -6.43 -3.29 1.11
N GLN A 198 -7.49 -3.01 1.85
CA GLN A 198 -8.86 -2.97 1.34
C GLN A 198 -9.34 -1.53 1.43
N VAL A 199 -9.55 -0.90 0.28
CA VAL A 199 -9.91 0.52 0.20
C VAL A 199 -11.24 0.68 -0.51
N THR A 200 -12.14 1.44 0.09
CA THR A 200 -13.33 1.99 -0.57
C THR A 200 -13.27 3.50 -0.51
N ALA A 201 -13.30 4.15 -1.66
CA ALA A 201 -13.20 5.60 -1.76
C ALA A 201 -14.35 6.16 -2.58
N TRP A 202 -15.01 7.20 -2.07
CA TRP A 202 -16.22 7.75 -2.66
C TRP A 202 -16.23 9.28 -2.61
N SER A 203 -16.74 9.88 -3.69
CA SER A 203 -17.10 11.29 -3.77
C SER A 203 -18.59 11.42 -4.07
N GLU A 204 -19.26 12.33 -3.35
CA GLU A 204 -20.70 12.59 -3.50
C GLU A 204 -21.04 13.74 -4.46
N THR A 205 -20.07 14.43 -5.04
CA THR A 205 -20.31 15.37 -6.15
C THR A 205 -19.07 15.43 -7.06
N GLY A 206 -18.42 16.59 -7.22
CA GLY A 206 -17.46 16.88 -8.29
C GLY A 206 -16.04 16.33 -8.11
N GLY A 207 -15.73 15.61 -7.02
CA GLY A 207 -14.42 14.96 -6.83
C GLY A 207 -14.34 13.54 -7.37
N ALA A 208 -13.13 13.06 -7.66
CA ALA A 208 -12.91 11.63 -7.96
C ALA A 208 -13.05 10.76 -6.70
N GLY A 209 -13.34 9.47 -6.87
CA GLY A 209 -13.25 8.51 -5.77
C GLY A 209 -11.81 8.46 -5.21
N ILE A 210 -10.83 8.25 -6.08
CA ILE A 210 -9.39 8.40 -5.80
C ILE A 210 -8.76 9.29 -6.85
N GLY A 211 -8.19 10.41 -6.42
CA GLY A 211 -7.50 11.34 -7.31
C GLY A 211 -7.80 12.80 -6.97
N SER A 212 -8.09 13.63 -7.97
CA SER A 212 -8.31 15.07 -7.74
C SER A 212 -9.77 15.42 -7.40
N GLY A 213 -9.95 16.53 -6.68
CA GLY A 213 -11.26 17.18 -6.48
C GLY A 213 -11.80 17.84 -7.75
N ARG A 214 -12.93 18.54 -7.64
CA ARG A 214 -13.46 19.39 -8.73
C ARG A 214 -12.48 20.52 -9.06
N GLU A 215 -12.48 20.96 -10.33
CA GLU A 215 -11.63 22.04 -10.86
C GLU A 215 -10.14 21.87 -10.51
N SER A 216 -9.69 20.62 -10.39
CA SER A 216 -8.36 20.27 -9.90
C SER A 216 -7.67 19.31 -10.86
N ASN A 217 -6.48 19.65 -11.32
CA ASN A 217 -5.74 18.78 -12.23
C ASN A 217 -4.99 17.70 -11.44
N MET A 218 -4.83 16.55 -12.10
CA MET A 218 -4.02 15.44 -11.62
C MET A 218 -2.70 15.40 -12.39
N SER A 219 -1.60 15.61 -11.66
CA SER A 219 -0.23 15.55 -12.17
C SER A 219 0.66 14.55 -11.43
N GLY A 220 0.25 14.14 -10.22
CA GLY A 220 0.83 13.05 -9.45
C GLY A 220 0.41 11.66 -9.92
N ASN A 221 0.91 10.64 -9.24
CA ASN A 221 0.67 9.24 -9.58
C ASN A 221 -0.31 8.57 -8.62
N ILE A 222 -1.23 7.77 -9.15
CA ILE A 222 -2.01 6.79 -8.38
C ILE A 222 -1.45 5.41 -8.69
N THR A 223 -0.89 4.72 -7.70
CA THR A 223 -0.36 3.36 -7.85
C THR A 223 -1.12 2.38 -6.97
N ILE A 224 -1.72 1.36 -7.59
CA ILE A 224 -2.42 0.27 -6.89
C ILE A 224 -1.71 -1.05 -7.21
N GLY A 225 -1.13 -1.70 -6.20
CA GLY A 225 -0.29 -2.89 -6.37
C GLY A 225 -0.47 -3.95 -5.28
N GLY A 226 0.49 -4.87 -5.19
CA GLY A 226 0.41 -6.02 -4.28
C GLY A 226 -0.78 -6.92 -4.59
N SER A 227 -1.55 -7.25 -3.55
CA SER A 227 -2.85 -7.93 -3.59
C SER A 227 -3.97 -7.03 -3.07
N ALA A 228 -3.80 -5.71 -3.15
CA ALA A 228 -4.78 -4.73 -2.68
C ALA A 228 -6.13 -4.91 -3.40
N GLN A 229 -7.20 -4.61 -2.67
CA GLN A 229 -8.57 -4.62 -3.18
C GLN A 229 -9.14 -3.20 -3.06
N VAL A 230 -9.39 -2.56 -4.19
CA VAL A 230 -9.82 -1.16 -4.24
C VAL A 230 -11.15 -1.07 -4.97
N THR A 231 -12.12 -0.41 -4.35
CA THR A 231 -13.36 0.03 -5.00
C THR A 231 -13.43 1.55 -4.90
N ALA A 232 -13.41 2.24 -6.03
CA ALA A 232 -13.49 3.69 -6.07
C ALA A 232 -14.65 4.11 -6.97
N GLY A 233 -15.39 5.15 -6.56
CA GLY A 233 -16.43 5.69 -7.41
C GLY A 233 -16.90 7.07 -7.01
N SER A 234 -17.81 7.59 -7.81
CA SER A 234 -18.47 8.87 -7.63
C SER A 234 -19.94 8.79 -8.08
N ASN A 235 -20.71 9.83 -7.80
CA ASN A 235 -22.13 9.95 -8.15
C ASN A 235 -22.45 11.12 -9.09
N SER A 236 -21.43 11.75 -9.65
CA SER A 236 -21.51 12.91 -10.52
C SER A 236 -20.35 12.82 -11.49
N GLU A 237 -20.61 12.89 -12.80
CA GLU A 237 -19.76 13.37 -13.94
C GLU A 237 -18.22 13.34 -13.77
N THR A 238 -17.66 12.35 -13.07
CA THR A 238 -16.26 12.33 -12.61
C THR A 238 -15.67 10.94 -12.65
N ALA A 239 -14.34 10.85 -12.65
CA ALA A 239 -13.69 9.57 -12.67
C ALA A 239 -13.82 8.81 -11.33
N GLY A 240 -14.02 7.50 -11.39
CA GLY A 240 -13.86 6.66 -10.20
C GLY A 240 -12.41 6.71 -9.68
N ILE A 241 -11.44 6.62 -10.59
CA ILE A 241 -10.01 6.83 -10.34
C ILE A 241 -9.43 7.77 -11.41
N GLY A 242 -8.89 8.92 -11.01
CA GLY A 242 -8.31 9.89 -11.92
C GLY A 242 -8.65 11.32 -11.54
N SER A 243 -9.27 12.09 -12.43
CA SER A 243 -9.64 13.48 -12.13
C SER A 243 -11.13 13.70 -11.84
N GLY A 244 -11.41 14.70 -11.02
CA GLY A 244 -12.76 15.23 -10.79
C GLY A 244 -13.29 16.05 -11.97
N ASN A 245 -14.45 16.66 -11.79
CA ASN A 245 -15.14 17.45 -12.82
C ASN A 245 -14.34 18.73 -13.09
N ASN A 246 -14.22 19.16 -14.35
CA ASN A 246 -13.35 20.26 -14.77
C ASN A 246 -11.85 20.10 -14.39
N GLY A 247 -11.42 18.87 -14.09
CA GLY A 247 -10.03 18.53 -13.76
C GLY A 247 -9.32 17.80 -14.90
N VAL A 248 -8.16 18.30 -15.32
CA VAL A 248 -7.35 17.65 -16.37
C VAL A 248 -6.49 16.52 -15.78
N PHE A 249 -6.48 15.36 -16.44
CA PHE A 249 -5.47 14.34 -16.18
C PHE A 249 -4.23 14.62 -17.02
N THR A 250 -3.29 15.37 -16.43
CA THR A 250 -2.17 16.00 -17.14
C THR A 250 -1.14 15.00 -17.67
N SER A 251 -0.28 15.43 -18.59
CA SER A 251 0.73 14.56 -19.24
C SER A 251 1.80 13.96 -18.31
N THR A 252 1.96 14.49 -17.09
CA THR A 252 2.84 13.88 -16.08
C THR A 252 2.12 12.87 -15.20
N GLY A 253 0.80 13.01 -15.07
CA GLY A 253 -0.01 12.19 -14.20
C GLY A 253 -0.07 10.74 -14.68
N ARG A 254 -0.14 9.81 -13.74
CA ARG A 254 -0.22 8.38 -14.03
C ARG A 254 -1.20 7.66 -13.13
N VAL A 255 -1.92 6.69 -13.68
CA VAL A 255 -2.62 5.65 -12.92
C VAL A 255 -1.94 4.32 -13.25
N VAL A 256 -1.40 3.64 -12.25
CA VAL A 256 -0.65 2.37 -12.40
C VAL A 256 -1.31 1.30 -11.55
N ILE A 257 -1.92 0.30 -12.20
CA ILE A 257 -2.50 -0.87 -11.53
C ILE A 257 -1.68 -2.10 -11.90
N ARG A 258 -1.10 -2.78 -10.91
CA ARG A 258 -0.08 -3.80 -11.13
C ARG A 258 -0.13 -4.97 -10.14
N ASP A 259 0.88 -5.84 -10.19
CA ASP A 259 1.00 -7.04 -9.37
C ASP A 259 -0.21 -7.98 -9.49
N SER A 260 -0.99 -8.17 -8.42
CA SER A 260 -2.23 -8.97 -8.39
C SER A 260 -3.39 -8.17 -7.81
N ALA A 261 -3.31 -6.84 -7.86
CA ALA A 261 -4.34 -5.95 -7.34
C ALA A 261 -5.68 -6.21 -8.04
N LYS A 262 -6.76 -6.06 -7.26
CA LYS A 262 -8.13 -6.12 -7.76
C LYS A 262 -8.79 -4.76 -7.60
N VAL A 263 -9.13 -4.12 -8.71
CA VAL A 263 -9.66 -2.76 -8.73
C VAL A 263 -11.02 -2.74 -9.41
N THR A 264 -11.99 -2.14 -8.75
CA THR A 264 -13.27 -1.73 -9.34
C THR A 264 -13.32 -0.21 -9.32
N ALA A 265 -13.43 0.43 -10.48
CA ALA A 265 -13.48 1.88 -10.60
C ALA A 265 -14.75 2.27 -11.37
N ILE A 266 -15.55 3.18 -10.82
CA ILE A 266 -16.89 3.49 -11.30
C ILE A 266 -17.03 5.01 -11.46
N GLY A 267 -17.19 5.48 -12.69
CA GLY A 267 -17.63 6.85 -12.98
C GLY A 267 -19.13 6.88 -13.27
N GLU A 268 -19.75 8.04 -13.06
CA GLU A 268 -21.19 8.29 -13.24
C GLU A 268 -21.43 9.30 -14.37
N ASN A 269 -22.53 9.16 -15.13
CA ASN A 269 -22.91 10.00 -16.29
C ASN A 269 -21.76 10.18 -17.31
N GLU A 270 -21.06 11.30 -17.26
CA GLU A 270 -19.93 11.65 -18.16
C GLU A 270 -18.56 11.26 -17.56
N GLY A 271 -18.56 10.50 -16.46
CA GLY A 271 -17.37 10.04 -15.76
C GLY A 271 -16.80 8.71 -16.26
N ALA A 272 -15.49 8.66 -16.51
CA ALA A 272 -14.80 7.40 -16.78
C ALA A 272 -14.67 6.54 -15.52
N GLY A 273 -14.61 5.21 -15.67
CA GLY A 273 -14.19 4.35 -14.55
C GLY A 273 -12.77 4.72 -14.10
N ILE A 274 -11.84 4.78 -15.05
CA ILE A 274 -10.46 5.22 -14.84
C ILE A 274 -10.08 6.25 -15.91
N GLY A 275 -9.79 7.49 -15.52
CA GLY A 275 -9.54 8.55 -16.49
C GLY A 275 -9.95 9.94 -16.02
N THR A 276 -10.73 10.63 -16.85
CA THR A 276 -11.25 11.99 -16.56
C THR A 276 -12.77 12.01 -16.32
N GLY A 277 -13.26 13.12 -15.77
CA GLY A 277 -14.67 13.50 -15.75
C GLY A 277 -15.13 14.20 -17.04
N GLU A 278 -16.33 14.80 -17.00
CA GLU A 278 -16.99 15.52 -18.12
C GLU A 278 -16.05 16.51 -18.82
N ASP A 279 -16.05 16.50 -20.16
CA ASP A 279 -15.43 17.49 -21.04
C ASP A 279 -13.91 17.75 -20.79
N GLU A 280 -13.17 16.80 -20.19
CA GLU A 280 -11.79 17.02 -19.74
C GLU A 280 -10.72 16.13 -20.38
N LEU A 281 -9.55 16.75 -20.55
CA LEU A 281 -8.41 16.17 -21.27
C LEU A 281 -7.72 15.04 -20.49
N MET A 282 -7.66 13.84 -21.08
CA MET A 282 -6.80 12.75 -20.65
C MET A 282 -5.48 12.80 -21.44
N ALA A 283 -4.47 13.48 -20.88
CA ALA A 283 -3.12 13.58 -21.45
C ALA A 283 -2.10 12.65 -20.77
N GLY A 284 -2.42 12.13 -19.59
CA GLY A 284 -1.54 11.29 -18.78
C GLY A 284 -1.40 9.86 -19.27
N MET A 285 -1.00 8.98 -18.35
CA MET A 285 -0.85 7.55 -18.63
C MET A 285 -1.69 6.68 -17.72
N ILE A 286 -2.38 5.71 -18.31
CA ILE A 286 -3.02 4.61 -17.56
C ILE A 286 -2.26 3.32 -17.89
N ILE A 287 -1.74 2.65 -16.87
CA ILE A 287 -0.92 1.44 -16.99
C ILE A 287 -1.56 0.33 -16.18
N ILE A 288 -2.04 -0.72 -16.85
CA ILE A 288 -2.58 -1.92 -16.23
C ILE A 288 -1.67 -3.09 -16.60
N GLN A 289 -1.02 -3.72 -15.63
CA GLN A 289 0.03 -4.69 -15.91
C GLN A 289 0.07 -5.88 -14.93
N ASP A 290 1.10 -6.72 -15.12
CA ASP A 290 1.34 -7.95 -14.34
C ASP A 290 0.12 -8.89 -14.35
N ASN A 291 -0.53 -9.14 -13.22
CA ASN A 291 -1.72 -9.98 -13.10
C ASN A 291 -2.90 -9.16 -12.51
N ALA A 292 -2.87 -7.84 -12.67
CA ALA A 292 -3.93 -6.96 -12.19
C ALA A 292 -5.29 -7.38 -12.76
N GLN A 293 -6.31 -7.29 -11.92
CA GLN A 293 -7.71 -7.55 -12.27
C GLN A 293 -8.49 -6.25 -12.12
N VAL A 294 -8.85 -5.64 -13.24
CA VAL A 294 -9.51 -4.33 -13.29
C VAL A 294 -10.92 -4.49 -13.83
N THR A 295 -11.89 -3.92 -13.12
CA THR A 295 -13.25 -3.68 -13.59
C THR A 295 -13.45 -2.16 -13.64
N ALA A 296 -13.52 -1.60 -14.83
CA ALA A 296 -13.76 -0.18 -15.04
C ALA A 296 -15.17 0.01 -15.59
N ILE A 297 -15.98 0.84 -14.95
CA ILE A 297 -17.38 1.07 -15.29
C ILE A 297 -17.53 2.56 -15.51
N ALA A 298 -17.95 2.96 -16.70
CA ALA A 298 -18.28 4.36 -16.98
C ALA A 298 -19.76 4.64 -16.78
N GLY A 299 -20.07 5.92 -16.66
CA GLY A 299 -21.43 6.41 -16.87
C GLY A 299 -21.86 6.27 -18.32
N ASP A 300 -23.07 6.74 -18.62
CA ASP A 300 -23.67 6.54 -19.92
C ASP A 300 -23.01 7.32 -21.07
N ARG A 301 -22.02 8.19 -20.83
CA ARG A 301 -21.41 9.10 -21.84
C ARG A 301 -19.89 8.99 -22.03
N ALA A 302 -19.16 8.41 -21.08
CA ALA A 302 -17.72 8.30 -21.16
C ALA A 302 -17.18 6.92 -21.60
N ALA A 303 -15.88 6.88 -21.90
CA ALA A 303 -15.15 5.61 -21.96
C ALA A 303 -14.96 5.02 -20.55
N ALA A 304 -15.01 3.70 -20.41
CA ALA A 304 -14.71 3.05 -19.14
C ALA A 304 -13.28 3.29 -18.68
N ILE A 305 -12.34 3.39 -19.64
CA ILE A 305 -10.94 3.76 -19.40
C ILE A 305 -10.56 4.82 -20.44
N GLY A 306 -10.32 6.06 -20.02
CA GLY A 306 -9.97 7.17 -20.91
C GLY A 306 -10.71 8.47 -20.62
N SER A 307 -11.46 9.00 -21.58
CA SER A 307 -12.15 10.31 -21.47
C SER A 307 -13.59 10.28 -22.02
N ASP A 308 -14.31 11.40 -21.88
CA ASP A 308 -15.73 11.52 -22.21
C ASP A 308 -16.04 11.85 -23.68
N ASN A 309 -15.38 12.86 -24.26
CA ASN A 309 -15.61 13.21 -25.66
C ASN A 309 -14.51 12.74 -26.60
N LEU A 310 -14.89 12.74 -27.87
CA LEU A 310 -14.00 12.61 -29.01
C LEU A 310 -12.90 13.69 -28.90
N ASP A 311 -11.64 13.32 -29.16
CA ASP A 311 -10.46 14.20 -29.13
C ASP A 311 -9.91 14.60 -27.74
N GLU A 312 -10.53 14.17 -26.64
CA GLU A 312 -10.08 14.47 -25.28
C GLU A 312 -9.00 13.51 -24.76
N MET A 313 -8.80 12.38 -25.42
CA MET A 313 -7.65 11.52 -25.14
C MET A 313 -6.46 11.90 -26.01
N THR A 314 -5.40 12.40 -25.36
CA THR A 314 -4.07 12.66 -25.94
C THR A 314 -2.96 11.85 -25.27
N GLY A 315 -3.29 11.16 -24.17
CA GLY A 315 -2.38 10.34 -23.41
C GLY A 315 -2.21 8.92 -23.95
N THR A 316 -1.67 8.05 -23.10
CA THR A 316 -1.40 6.65 -23.45
C THR A 316 -2.07 5.68 -22.49
N ILE A 317 -2.75 4.67 -23.05
CA ILE A 317 -3.28 3.53 -22.29
C ILE A 317 -2.41 2.31 -22.58
N ILE A 318 -1.80 1.74 -21.54
CA ILE A 318 -0.90 0.60 -21.57
C ILE A 318 -1.55 -0.57 -20.83
N ILE A 319 -1.79 -1.68 -21.51
CA ILE A 319 -2.35 -2.91 -20.92
C ILE A 319 -1.43 -4.07 -21.31
N ILE A 320 -0.61 -4.56 -20.36
CA ILE A 320 0.45 -5.55 -20.64
C ILE A 320 0.51 -6.65 -19.56
N GLY A 321 1.46 -7.59 -19.71
CA GLY A 321 1.56 -8.74 -18.83
C GLY A 321 0.39 -9.72 -19.03
N ASN A 322 -0.14 -10.25 -17.94
CA ASN A 322 -1.32 -11.12 -17.86
C ASN A 322 -2.53 -10.38 -17.27
N ALA A 323 -2.57 -9.05 -17.39
CA ALA A 323 -3.66 -8.24 -16.87
C ALA A 323 -5.02 -8.67 -17.43
N ARG A 324 -6.05 -8.57 -16.59
CA ARG A 324 -7.45 -8.87 -16.95
C ARG A 324 -8.28 -7.62 -16.74
N VAL A 325 -8.80 -7.09 -17.83
CA VAL A 325 -9.65 -5.89 -17.82
C VAL A 325 -11.07 -6.31 -18.20
N THR A 326 -12.03 -5.84 -17.42
CA THR A 326 -13.45 -5.89 -17.73
C THR A 326 -13.97 -4.47 -17.76
N THR A 327 -14.68 -4.10 -18.81
CA THR A 327 -15.29 -2.78 -18.95
C THR A 327 -16.81 -2.89 -19.01
N GLY A 328 -17.50 -1.90 -18.48
CA GLY A 328 -18.96 -1.84 -18.47
C GLY A 328 -19.49 -0.41 -18.45
N ILE A 329 -20.81 -0.30 -18.48
CA ILE A 329 -21.57 0.96 -18.39
C ILE A 329 -22.64 0.78 -17.32
N LEU A 330 -22.92 1.84 -16.56
CA LEU A 330 -24.03 1.87 -15.60
C LEU A 330 -25.40 1.79 -16.30
N ASP A 331 -26.38 1.12 -15.68
CA ASP A 331 -27.78 1.16 -16.11
C ASP A 331 -28.44 2.42 -15.55
N ASP A 332 -28.76 3.39 -16.41
CA ASP A 332 -29.41 4.66 -16.03
C ASP A 332 -28.67 5.40 -14.89
N ASP A 333 -27.33 5.38 -14.93
CA ASP A 333 -26.44 5.98 -13.93
C ASP A 333 -26.73 5.55 -12.47
N ASP A 334 -27.28 4.34 -12.28
CA ASP A 334 -27.62 3.81 -10.96
C ASP A 334 -26.35 3.42 -10.18
N VAL A 335 -25.79 4.41 -9.46
CA VAL A 335 -24.68 4.25 -8.52
C VAL A 335 -24.91 5.09 -7.26
N SER A 336 -24.59 4.54 -6.10
CA SER A 336 -24.69 5.24 -4.81
C SER A 336 -23.82 4.61 -3.74
N PHE A 337 -23.50 5.36 -2.68
CA PHE A 337 -22.81 4.83 -1.51
C PHE A 337 -23.79 4.45 -0.39
N ASP A 338 -23.75 3.20 0.07
CA ASP A 338 -24.52 2.77 1.23
C ASP A 338 -23.72 3.01 2.53
N TYR A 339 -24.05 4.10 3.22
CA TYR A 339 -23.42 4.49 4.48
C TYR A 339 -23.53 3.47 5.63
N ASN A 340 -24.44 2.49 5.56
CA ASN A 340 -24.56 1.43 6.57
C ASN A 340 -23.62 0.26 6.29
N THR A 341 -23.52 -0.15 5.02
CA THR A 341 -22.68 -1.28 4.61
C THR A 341 -21.27 -0.85 4.21
N LYS A 342 -21.06 0.44 3.97
CA LYS A 342 -19.82 1.05 3.47
C LYS A 342 -19.43 0.55 2.09
N GLU A 343 -20.42 0.20 1.28
CA GLU A 343 -20.24 -0.34 -0.06
C GLU A 343 -20.81 0.62 -1.11
N ILE A 344 -20.12 0.72 -2.24
CA ILE A 344 -20.65 1.34 -3.45
C ILE A 344 -21.62 0.35 -4.10
N LYS A 345 -22.87 0.75 -4.23
CA LYS A 345 -23.94 0.02 -4.91
C LYS A 345 -24.04 0.55 -6.32
N TYR A 346 -24.11 -0.35 -7.30
CA TYR A 346 -24.28 0.04 -8.69
C TYR A 346 -25.04 -1.05 -9.47
N THR A 347 -25.69 -0.64 -10.54
CA THR A 347 -26.33 -1.54 -11.51
C THR A 347 -25.65 -1.39 -12.87
N LEU A 348 -25.32 -2.52 -13.50
CA LEU A 348 -24.72 -2.54 -14.83
C LEU A 348 -25.81 -2.69 -15.89
N ASP A 349 -25.67 -1.97 -17.02
CA ASP A 349 -26.39 -2.35 -18.23
C ASP A 349 -25.72 -3.59 -18.83
N GLU A 350 -26.33 -4.75 -18.62
CA GLU A 350 -25.83 -6.04 -19.11
C GLU A 350 -25.71 -6.12 -20.66
N ASN A 351 -26.28 -5.15 -21.39
CA ASN A 351 -26.23 -5.08 -22.85
C ASN A 351 -25.25 -4.03 -23.37
N ALA A 352 -24.66 -3.22 -22.49
CA ALA A 352 -23.69 -2.19 -22.84
C ALA A 352 -22.28 -2.63 -22.46
N ILE A 353 -21.32 -2.19 -23.26
CA ILE A 353 -19.91 -2.45 -23.04
C ILE A 353 -19.21 -1.10 -23.00
N GLY A 354 -18.36 -0.91 -21.98
CA GLY A 354 -17.57 0.31 -21.86
C GLY A 354 -16.38 0.29 -22.81
N TYR A 355 -16.16 1.38 -23.54
CA TYR A 355 -15.02 1.50 -24.46
C TYR A 355 -13.73 1.86 -23.71
N ILE A 356 -12.60 1.63 -24.35
CA ILE A 356 -11.28 2.11 -23.92
C ILE A 356 -10.81 3.15 -24.93
N GLY A 357 -10.56 4.37 -24.49
CA GLY A 357 -10.14 5.47 -25.35
C GLY A 357 -10.90 6.76 -25.09
N ASP A 358 -11.18 7.52 -26.14
CA ASP A 358 -11.98 8.73 -26.10
C ASP A 358 -13.46 8.43 -26.37
N SER A 359 -14.35 8.76 -25.44
CA SER A 359 -15.81 8.65 -25.59
C SER A 359 -16.46 7.28 -25.50
N LYS A 360 -17.77 7.31 -25.22
CA LYS A 360 -18.67 6.12 -25.22
C LYS A 360 -18.94 5.50 -26.58
N TYR A 361 -18.49 6.12 -27.67
CA TYR A 361 -18.72 5.62 -29.02
C TYR A 361 -17.41 5.12 -29.60
N SER A 362 -17.51 4.12 -30.48
CA SER A 362 -16.39 3.75 -31.33
C SER A 362 -15.93 4.97 -32.15
N ASN A 363 -14.73 5.46 -31.88
CA ASN A 363 -14.13 6.58 -32.60
C ASN A 363 -12.80 6.18 -33.25
N HIS A 364 -12.86 5.73 -34.50
CA HIS A 364 -11.67 5.32 -35.24
C HIS A 364 -10.94 6.46 -35.94
N GLU A 365 -11.33 7.71 -35.68
CA GLU A 365 -10.68 8.91 -36.23
C GLU A 365 -9.72 9.58 -35.24
N SER A 366 -9.72 9.15 -33.96
CA SER A 366 -8.91 9.74 -32.90
C SER A 366 -7.41 9.60 -33.17
N ASP A 367 -6.72 10.71 -33.44
CA ASP A 367 -5.31 10.69 -33.86
C ASP A 367 -4.29 11.07 -32.80
N LYS A 368 -4.73 11.31 -31.56
CA LYS A 368 -3.86 11.82 -30.50
C LYS A 368 -3.61 10.84 -29.37
N GLY A 369 -4.56 9.94 -29.08
CA GLY A 369 -4.38 8.90 -28.07
C GLY A 369 -3.53 7.75 -28.60
N HIS A 370 -2.76 7.13 -27.70
CA HIS A 370 -1.91 5.98 -28.02
C HIS A 370 -2.25 4.75 -27.17
N TYR A 371 -2.12 3.57 -27.78
CA TYR A 371 -2.41 2.29 -27.12
C TYR A 371 -1.20 1.37 -27.16
N ILE A 372 -0.84 0.79 -26.00
CA ILE A 372 0.19 -0.25 -25.92
C ILE A 372 -0.42 -1.51 -25.33
N ILE A 373 -0.58 -2.55 -26.14
CA ILE A 373 -1.29 -3.78 -25.75
C ILE A 373 -0.36 -5.00 -25.82
N GLY A 374 -0.32 -5.76 -24.73
CA GLY A 374 0.42 -7.02 -24.66
C GLY A 374 -0.37 -8.22 -25.19
N PRO A 375 0.28 -9.24 -25.76
CA PRO A 375 -0.42 -10.37 -26.39
C PRO A 375 -1.16 -11.27 -25.39
N ASP A 376 -0.75 -11.27 -24.12
CA ASP A 376 -1.24 -12.19 -23.08
C ASP A 376 -2.36 -11.60 -22.21
N VAL A 377 -2.72 -10.33 -22.42
CA VAL A 377 -3.79 -9.67 -21.65
C VAL A 377 -5.15 -10.21 -22.09
N THR A 378 -6.16 -10.00 -21.24
CA THR A 378 -7.55 -10.28 -21.60
C THR A 378 -8.41 -9.06 -21.32
N ILE A 379 -9.13 -8.58 -22.34
CA ILE A 379 -10.04 -7.43 -22.25
C ILE A 379 -11.43 -7.93 -22.62
N ASN A 380 -12.39 -7.90 -21.69
CA ASN A 380 -13.74 -8.47 -21.87
C ASN A 380 -13.76 -9.90 -22.43
N GLY A 381 -12.78 -10.72 -22.02
CA GLY A 381 -12.62 -12.10 -22.50
C GLY A 381 -11.92 -12.24 -23.86
N ILE A 382 -11.58 -11.13 -24.52
CA ILE A 382 -10.84 -11.10 -25.79
C ILE A 382 -9.35 -11.07 -25.49
N SER A 383 -8.60 -11.92 -26.22
CA SER A 383 -7.15 -11.97 -26.11
C SER A 383 -6.51 -10.69 -26.65
N GLY A 384 -5.48 -10.18 -25.97
CA GLY A 384 -4.63 -9.09 -26.46
C GLY A 384 -4.00 -9.34 -27.83
N SER A 385 -3.91 -10.61 -28.24
CA SER A 385 -3.42 -10.99 -29.58
C SER A 385 -4.48 -10.90 -30.69
N ASP A 386 -5.77 -10.82 -30.34
CA ASP A 386 -6.90 -10.77 -31.29
C ASP A 386 -7.29 -9.33 -31.58
N ILE A 387 -6.40 -8.62 -32.28
CA ILE A 387 -6.57 -7.18 -32.58
C ILE A 387 -7.85 -6.92 -33.39
N GLU A 388 -8.22 -7.80 -34.31
CA GLU A 388 -9.45 -7.64 -35.09
C GLU A 388 -10.69 -7.56 -34.19
N ALA A 389 -10.77 -8.38 -33.14
CA ALA A 389 -11.85 -8.30 -32.18
C ALA A 389 -11.75 -7.10 -31.24
N LEU A 390 -10.53 -6.65 -30.90
CA LEU A 390 -10.32 -5.49 -30.02
C LEU A 390 -10.64 -4.14 -30.65
N LYS A 391 -10.60 -4.03 -31.98
CA LYS A 391 -11.01 -2.80 -32.70
C LYS A 391 -12.43 -2.38 -32.35
N ASP A 392 -13.31 -3.32 -32.01
CA ASP A 392 -14.69 -3.01 -31.64
C ASP A 392 -14.84 -2.44 -30.21
N TYR A 393 -13.77 -2.43 -29.41
CA TYR A 393 -13.81 -2.02 -27.98
C TYR A 393 -12.83 -0.91 -27.62
N ILE A 394 -11.75 -0.80 -28.39
CA ILE A 394 -10.70 0.18 -28.17
C ILE A 394 -10.76 1.17 -29.31
N ASN A 395 -10.80 2.46 -29.00
CA ASN A 395 -10.90 3.55 -29.98
C ASN A 395 -9.55 3.80 -30.67
N MET A 396 -9.06 2.76 -31.34
CA MET A 396 -7.88 2.80 -32.18
C MET A 396 -8.19 3.55 -33.47
N ARG A 397 -7.23 4.34 -33.94
CA ARG A 397 -7.25 4.96 -35.26
C ARG A 397 -7.06 3.88 -36.32
N LEU A 398 -8.01 3.71 -37.23
CA LEU A 398 -7.93 2.67 -38.27
C LEU A 398 -7.60 3.27 -39.63
N SER A 399 -6.69 2.61 -40.35
CA SER A 399 -6.33 3.02 -41.72
C SER A 399 -7.46 2.75 -42.73
N GLY A 400 -7.47 3.53 -43.82
CA GLY A 400 -8.41 3.38 -44.93
C GLY A 400 -9.67 4.25 -44.81
N GLU A 401 -10.30 4.61 -45.94
CA GLU A 401 -11.46 5.53 -45.98
C GLU A 401 -12.71 4.99 -45.27
N ASN A 402 -12.77 3.67 -45.02
CA ASN A 402 -13.89 3.01 -44.35
C ASN A 402 -13.58 2.63 -42.89
N HIS A 403 -12.40 2.97 -42.37
CA HIS A 403 -11.95 2.60 -41.01
C HIS A 403 -11.98 1.09 -40.75
N ASP A 404 -11.54 0.29 -41.72
CA ASP A 404 -11.52 -1.19 -41.66
C ASP A 404 -10.10 -1.78 -41.77
N GLY A 405 -9.07 -0.92 -41.77
CA GLY A 405 -7.67 -1.31 -41.91
C GLY A 405 -6.96 -1.68 -40.62
N GLU A 406 -5.62 -1.64 -40.68
CA GLU A 406 -4.74 -1.82 -39.52
C GLU A 406 -4.78 -0.59 -38.61
N PRO A 407 -4.62 -0.77 -37.28
CA PRO A 407 -4.55 0.33 -36.34
C PRO A 407 -3.24 1.12 -36.46
N GLU A 408 -3.35 2.44 -36.57
CA GLU A 408 -2.21 3.35 -36.80
C GLU A 408 -1.57 3.86 -35.50
N ASN A 409 -2.31 3.89 -34.40
CA ASN A 409 -1.89 4.36 -33.07
C ASN A 409 -1.77 3.24 -32.01
N LEU A 410 -1.52 2.00 -32.48
CA LEU A 410 -1.33 0.83 -31.63
C LEU A 410 0.13 0.37 -31.68
N THR A 411 0.70 0.15 -30.50
CA THR A 411 1.94 -0.61 -30.31
C THR A 411 1.63 -1.94 -29.63
N LYS A 412 1.82 -3.05 -30.33
CA LYS A 412 1.79 -4.39 -29.73
C LYS A 412 3.12 -4.62 -29.02
N LEU A 413 3.09 -4.82 -27.71
CA LEU A 413 4.30 -4.96 -26.90
C LEU A 413 4.36 -6.34 -26.24
N ASP A 414 5.22 -7.20 -26.74
CA ASP A 414 5.47 -8.49 -26.10
C ASP A 414 6.64 -8.38 -25.11
N VAL A 415 6.35 -8.63 -23.84
CA VAL A 415 7.32 -8.63 -22.74
C VAL A 415 7.50 -10.06 -22.26
N ARG A 416 8.73 -10.56 -22.37
CA ARG A 416 9.13 -11.90 -21.93
C ARG A 416 10.26 -11.77 -20.91
N SER A 417 10.23 -12.60 -19.87
CA SER A 417 11.32 -12.71 -18.91
C SER A 417 11.78 -14.16 -18.78
N GLU A 418 13.08 -14.39 -18.94
CA GLU A 418 13.70 -15.70 -18.73
C GLU A 418 14.92 -15.54 -17.83
N ASN A 419 14.96 -16.26 -16.70
CA ASN A 419 16.00 -16.13 -15.67
C ASN A 419 16.21 -14.68 -15.16
N GLY A 420 15.17 -13.84 -15.23
CA GLY A 420 15.21 -12.44 -14.84
C GLY A 420 15.70 -11.48 -15.94
N GLU A 421 16.23 -11.98 -17.06
CA GLU A 421 16.54 -11.13 -18.21
C GLU A 421 15.27 -10.88 -19.02
N PHE A 422 15.02 -9.62 -19.35
CA PHE A 422 13.82 -9.19 -20.07
C PHE A 422 14.12 -9.06 -21.57
N THR A 423 13.28 -9.68 -22.39
CA THR A 423 13.22 -9.47 -23.82
C THR A 423 11.92 -8.76 -24.14
N VAL A 424 12.01 -7.62 -24.84
CA VAL A 424 10.84 -6.84 -25.22
C VAL A 424 10.85 -6.63 -26.72
N THR A 425 9.74 -6.91 -27.38
CA THR A 425 9.54 -6.65 -28.80
C THR A 425 8.31 -5.78 -29.01
N ALA A 426 8.43 -4.76 -29.86
CA ALA A 426 7.34 -3.89 -30.26
C ALA A 426 7.03 -4.05 -31.76
N GLU A 427 5.76 -4.06 -32.11
CA GLU A 427 5.25 -3.99 -33.48
C GLU A 427 4.13 -2.96 -33.59
N GLY A 428 4.03 -2.26 -34.72
CA GLY A 428 3.02 -1.23 -34.95
C GLY A 428 3.63 0.17 -34.91
N GLU A 429 2.99 1.09 -34.20
CA GLU A 429 3.36 2.50 -34.14
C GLU A 429 4.73 2.72 -33.46
N GLY A 430 4.92 2.12 -32.28
CA GLY A 430 6.08 2.33 -31.42
C GLY A 430 7.23 1.34 -31.62
N ALA A 431 8.42 1.72 -31.14
CA ALA A 431 9.61 0.87 -31.12
C ALA A 431 10.29 0.89 -29.74
N VAL A 432 10.78 -0.26 -29.28
CA VAL A 432 11.60 -0.35 -28.06
C VAL A 432 12.94 0.33 -28.32
N GLU A 433 13.27 1.36 -27.53
CA GLU A 433 14.56 2.05 -27.63
C GLU A 433 15.62 1.39 -26.74
N LYS A 434 15.28 1.11 -25.48
CA LYS A 434 16.17 0.45 -24.51
C LYS A 434 15.38 -0.18 -23.37
N ILE A 435 16.05 -1.07 -22.65
CA ILE A 435 15.58 -1.65 -21.39
C ILE A 435 16.57 -1.21 -20.30
N LEU A 436 16.04 -0.67 -19.20
CA LEU A 436 16.83 -0.17 -18.08
C LEU A 436 16.60 -1.04 -16.85
N TYR A 437 17.67 -1.45 -16.20
CA TYR A 437 17.69 -2.19 -14.94
C TYR A 437 18.20 -1.26 -13.84
N GLY A 438 17.33 -0.82 -12.94
CA GLY A 438 17.67 0.19 -11.93
C GLY A 438 18.19 1.49 -12.55
N GLY A 439 17.66 1.87 -13.72
CA GLY A 439 18.07 3.05 -14.48
C GLY A 439 19.32 2.86 -15.38
N SER A 440 19.88 1.65 -15.47
CA SER A 440 21.04 1.37 -16.34
C SER A 440 20.71 0.39 -17.46
N GLU A 441 21.23 0.61 -18.67
CA GLU A 441 21.16 -0.41 -19.74
C GLU A 441 21.98 -1.67 -19.43
N ASN A 442 22.89 -1.61 -18.45
CA ASN A 442 23.66 -2.77 -18.02
C ASN A 442 22.90 -3.55 -16.95
N VAL A 443 22.80 -4.87 -17.13
CA VAL A 443 22.21 -5.78 -16.14
C VAL A 443 23.03 -5.73 -14.82
N PRO A 444 22.41 -5.44 -13.67
CA PRO A 444 23.07 -5.40 -12.38
C PRO A 444 23.67 -6.75 -12.00
N THR A 445 24.82 -6.69 -11.33
CA THR A 445 25.50 -7.89 -10.77
C THR A 445 25.67 -7.81 -9.26
N ALA A 446 25.41 -6.64 -8.66
CA ALA A 446 25.38 -6.48 -7.23
C ALA A 446 24.06 -7.05 -6.68
N PRO A 447 24.08 -7.68 -5.49
CA PRO A 447 22.86 -8.14 -4.85
C PRO A 447 21.85 -7.02 -4.63
N GLY A 448 20.58 -7.33 -4.87
CA GLY A 448 19.48 -6.39 -4.73
C GLY A 448 18.32 -6.71 -5.67
N THR A 449 17.24 -5.95 -5.51
CA THR A 449 16.09 -5.96 -6.42
C THR A 449 16.08 -4.65 -7.18
N TYR A 450 16.02 -4.72 -8.51
CA TYR A 450 16.09 -3.58 -9.40
C TYR A 450 14.80 -3.48 -10.22
N PRO A 451 14.15 -2.30 -10.32
CA PRO A 451 13.06 -2.12 -11.26
C PRO A 451 13.58 -2.27 -12.69
N VAL A 452 12.81 -2.94 -13.55
CA VAL A 452 13.09 -3.04 -14.98
C VAL A 452 12.13 -2.12 -15.71
N THR A 453 12.67 -1.12 -16.40
CA THR A 453 11.91 -0.09 -17.12
C THR A 453 12.08 -0.29 -18.62
N CYS A 454 10.97 -0.29 -19.35
CA CYS A 454 10.97 -0.24 -20.80
C CYS A 454 10.86 1.21 -21.27
N VAL A 455 11.66 1.55 -22.28
CA VAL A 455 11.59 2.84 -22.96
C VAL A 455 11.08 2.60 -24.37
N VAL A 456 9.87 3.06 -24.66
CA VAL A 456 9.22 2.94 -25.97
C VAL A 456 9.17 4.31 -26.62
N ARG A 457 9.62 4.39 -27.87
CA ARG A 457 9.51 5.61 -28.68
C ARG A 457 8.28 5.51 -29.59
N ILE A 458 7.43 6.53 -29.52
CA ILE A 458 6.22 6.70 -30.34
C ILE A 458 6.36 8.05 -31.04
N GLY A 459 6.54 8.04 -32.37
CA GLY A 459 6.86 9.27 -33.12
C GLY A 459 8.13 9.97 -32.60
N GLU A 460 7.97 11.22 -32.16
CA GLU A 460 9.05 12.01 -31.53
C GLU A 460 9.06 11.89 -29.99
N GLU A 461 8.06 11.27 -29.40
CA GLU A 461 7.89 11.13 -27.96
C GLU A 461 8.49 9.83 -27.43
N THR A 462 8.92 9.85 -26.17
CA THR A 462 9.47 8.67 -25.48
C THR A 462 8.71 8.45 -24.20
N ILE A 463 8.22 7.24 -24.03
CA ILE A 463 7.43 6.82 -22.88
C ILE A 463 8.24 5.81 -22.07
N GLU A 464 8.26 6.02 -20.76
CA GLU A 464 8.96 5.16 -19.81
C GLU A 464 8.00 4.59 -18.77
N PHE A 465 7.97 3.27 -18.65
CA PHE A 465 7.18 2.55 -17.65
C PHE A 465 7.90 1.27 -17.18
N GLN A 466 7.68 0.93 -15.92
CA GLN A 466 8.21 -0.30 -15.34
C GLN A 466 7.47 -1.50 -15.94
N ILE A 467 8.21 -2.57 -16.27
CA ILE A 467 7.71 -3.83 -16.85
C ILE A 467 8.02 -5.07 -15.99
N GLY A 468 8.67 -4.86 -14.84
CA GLY A 468 8.98 -5.93 -13.89
C GLY A 468 10.07 -5.56 -12.91
N THR A 469 10.61 -6.57 -12.24
CA THR A 469 11.77 -6.44 -11.33
C THR A 469 12.81 -7.52 -11.63
N TYR A 470 14.08 -7.19 -11.45
CA TYR A 470 15.21 -8.10 -11.60
C TYR A 470 15.91 -8.26 -10.25
N GLY A 471 15.95 -9.50 -9.76
CA GLY A 471 16.57 -9.84 -8.48
C GLY A 471 17.95 -10.47 -8.68
N VAL A 472 18.98 -9.86 -8.10
CA VAL A 472 20.29 -10.46 -7.92
C VAL A 472 20.38 -10.98 -6.49
N PRO A 473 20.50 -12.31 -6.29
CA PRO A 473 20.51 -12.88 -4.94
C PRO A 473 21.76 -12.44 -4.16
N GLU A 474 21.59 -12.23 -2.85
CA GLU A 474 22.76 -12.08 -1.98
C GLU A 474 23.62 -13.35 -2.03
N PRO A 475 24.96 -13.21 -2.13
CA PRO A 475 25.85 -14.34 -2.03
C PRO A 475 25.60 -14.99 -0.67
N THR A 476 25.37 -16.30 -0.69
CA THR A 476 25.14 -17.06 0.54
C THR A 476 26.31 -16.82 1.49
N PRO A 477 26.10 -16.27 2.70
CA PRO A 477 27.21 -15.93 3.58
C PRO A 477 28.02 -17.20 3.85
N GLU A 478 29.32 -17.15 3.52
CA GLU A 478 30.23 -18.23 3.89
C GLU A 478 30.21 -18.37 5.42
N PRO A 479 30.19 -19.60 5.95
CA PRO A 479 30.12 -19.83 7.38
C PRO A 479 31.35 -19.22 8.07
N VAL A 480 31.14 -18.09 8.74
CA VAL A 480 32.16 -17.48 9.61
C VAL A 480 32.21 -18.31 10.90
N PRO A 481 33.36 -18.91 11.27
CA PRO A 481 33.49 -19.54 12.58
C PRO A 481 33.28 -18.46 13.66
N MET A 482 32.22 -18.59 14.46
CA MET A 482 31.89 -17.55 15.45
C MET A 482 33.03 -17.36 16.45
N ALA A 483 33.67 -16.17 16.39
CA ALA A 483 34.41 -15.62 17.49
C ALA A 483 33.43 -15.10 18.55
N TYR A 484 33.65 -15.53 19.80
CA TYR A 484 32.98 -15.11 21.02
C TYR A 484 32.62 -13.60 21.01
N HIS A 485 31.34 -13.26 20.98
CA HIS A 485 30.85 -11.90 21.27
C HIS A 485 30.22 -11.85 22.66
N GLU A 486 30.59 -10.84 23.45
CA GLU A 486 30.10 -10.52 24.79
C GLU A 486 28.66 -9.98 24.77
N ARG A 487 27.67 -10.77 24.32
CA ARG A 487 26.24 -10.50 24.55
C ARG A 487 25.63 -11.61 25.41
N ILE A 488 24.70 -11.23 26.28
CA ILE A 488 23.99 -12.12 27.21
C ILE A 488 23.43 -13.32 26.41
N GLN A 489 23.94 -14.51 26.69
CA GLN A 489 23.56 -15.75 26.01
C GLN A 489 22.17 -16.19 26.50
N LEU A 490 21.11 -15.85 25.77
CA LEU A 490 19.70 -16.15 26.14
C LEU A 490 19.42 -17.65 26.30
N TYR A 491 20.15 -18.48 25.54
CA TYR A 491 20.07 -19.93 25.60
C TYR A 491 21.39 -20.57 25.18
N ARG A 492 21.60 -21.81 25.62
CA ARG A 492 22.74 -22.64 25.22
C ARG A 492 22.32 -24.10 25.07
N VAL A 493 23.08 -24.84 24.28
CA VAL A 493 22.96 -26.30 24.21
C VAL A 493 24.09 -26.94 25.00
N ALA A 494 23.75 -27.91 25.84
CA ALA A 494 24.71 -28.60 26.69
C ALA A 494 24.57 -30.13 26.58
N ASP A 495 25.65 -30.85 26.87
CA ASP A 495 25.62 -32.30 27.00
C ASP A 495 24.84 -32.74 28.26
N LYS A 496 24.74 -34.05 28.46
CA LYS A 496 24.07 -34.65 29.63
C LYS A 496 24.69 -34.19 30.95
N GLN A 497 25.98 -33.91 30.97
CA GLN A 497 26.73 -33.43 32.13
C GLN A 497 26.57 -31.91 32.34
N GLY A 498 25.94 -31.19 31.42
CA GLY A 498 25.71 -29.74 31.49
C GLY A 498 26.85 -28.89 30.93
N ARG A 499 27.79 -29.50 30.19
CA ARG A 499 28.86 -28.76 29.48
C ARG A 499 28.34 -28.25 28.15
N SER A 500 28.59 -27.00 27.82
CA SER A 500 28.15 -26.41 26.55
C SER A 500 28.73 -27.17 25.35
N ILE A 501 27.91 -27.40 24.33
CA ILE A 501 28.28 -28.11 23.10
C ILE A 501 27.90 -27.27 21.88
N ALA A 502 28.44 -27.64 20.71
CA ALA A 502 28.12 -26.98 19.46
C ALA A 502 26.68 -27.26 19.02
N TYR A 503 26.05 -26.23 18.44
CA TYR A 503 24.72 -26.29 17.86
C TYR A 503 24.59 -25.25 16.75
N LYS A 504 23.62 -25.45 15.87
CA LYS A 504 23.15 -24.47 14.88
C LYS A 504 21.82 -23.90 15.38
N ALA A 505 21.64 -22.59 15.29
CA ALA A 505 20.35 -21.95 15.53
C ALA A 505 19.92 -21.15 14.30
N VAL A 506 18.65 -21.24 13.94
CA VAL A 506 18.04 -20.49 12.83
C VAL A 506 16.73 -19.89 13.34
N GLN A 507 16.54 -18.60 13.10
CA GLN A 507 15.30 -17.89 13.39
C GLN A 507 14.63 -17.51 12.07
N GLN A 508 13.39 -17.94 11.87
CA GLN A 508 12.59 -17.63 10.67
C GLN A 508 11.11 -17.63 11.02
N GLY A 509 10.37 -16.58 10.63
CA GLY A 509 8.92 -16.51 10.79
C GLY A 509 8.42 -16.78 12.21
N GLY A 510 9.07 -16.20 13.24
CA GLY A 510 8.72 -16.41 14.65
C GLY A 510 9.07 -17.78 15.24
N VAL A 511 9.83 -18.61 14.51
CA VAL A 511 10.29 -19.92 14.96
C VAL A 511 11.80 -19.94 15.16
N LEU A 512 12.25 -20.32 16.36
CA LEU A 512 13.65 -20.57 16.66
C LEU A 512 13.96 -22.07 16.56
N THR A 513 14.72 -22.49 15.56
CA THR A 513 15.16 -23.88 15.38
C THR A 513 16.59 -24.06 15.87
N VAL A 514 16.78 -24.86 16.92
CA VAL A 514 18.08 -25.18 17.52
C VAL A 514 18.43 -26.64 17.23
N THR A 515 19.52 -26.90 16.52
CA THR A 515 19.93 -28.23 16.05
C THR A 515 21.33 -28.60 16.53
N THR A 516 21.52 -29.84 16.98
CA THR A 516 22.84 -30.40 17.31
C THR A 516 22.97 -31.84 16.81
N ASP A 517 24.18 -32.25 16.44
CA ASP A 517 24.49 -33.61 15.98
C ASP A 517 24.58 -34.62 17.13
N GLU A 518 24.54 -34.15 18.38
CA GLU A 518 24.54 -35.00 19.56
C GLU A 518 23.25 -35.82 19.68
N LYS A 519 23.38 -37.09 20.08
CA LYS A 519 22.23 -37.98 20.29
C LYS A 519 21.46 -37.66 21.57
N GLU A 520 22.13 -37.14 22.60
CA GLU A 520 21.54 -36.69 23.87
C GLU A 520 22.05 -35.27 24.17
N ALA A 521 21.14 -34.31 24.34
CA ALA A 521 21.48 -32.92 24.62
C ALA A 521 20.40 -32.20 25.43
N LYS A 522 20.79 -31.11 26.07
CA LYS A 522 19.93 -30.18 26.81
C LYS A 522 19.87 -28.86 26.06
N LEU A 523 18.67 -28.38 25.78
CA LEU A 523 18.46 -26.96 25.53
C LEU A 523 18.23 -26.28 26.89
N ILE A 524 19.07 -25.31 27.22
CA ILE A 524 19.00 -24.52 28.46
C ILE A 524 18.68 -23.09 28.07
N ILE A 525 17.56 -22.57 28.52
CA ILE A 525 17.15 -21.17 28.37
C ILE A 525 17.23 -20.54 29.75
N GLU A 526 18.06 -19.50 29.88
CA GLU A 526 18.33 -18.89 31.18
C GLU A 526 17.11 -18.13 31.72
N ARG A 527 17.16 -17.73 33.00
CA ARG A 527 16.06 -17.01 33.65
C ARG A 527 15.75 -15.72 32.87
N GLY A 528 14.51 -15.56 32.40
CA GLY A 528 14.11 -14.44 31.55
C GLY A 528 14.35 -14.65 30.06
N GLY A 529 15.07 -15.70 29.64
CA GLY A 529 15.36 -15.98 28.23
C GLY A 529 14.11 -16.27 27.40
N LEU A 530 13.10 -16.96 27.96
CA LEU A 530 11.81 -17.14 27.28
C LEU A 530 11.06 -15.81 27.05
N PHE A 531 11.11 -14.89 28.03
CA PHE A 531 10.52 -13.55 27.88
C PHE A 531 11.24 -12.74 26.79
N ALA A 532 12.57 -12.82 26.75
CA ALA A 532 13.37 -12.16 25.72
C ALA A 532 13.08 -12.72 24.32
N LEU A 533 12.97 -14.05 24.19
CA LEU A 533 12.60 -14.71 22.94
C LEU A 533 11.18 -14.32 22.51
N ASN A 534 10.22 -14.28 23.43
CA ASN A 534 8.85 -13.85 23.13
C ASN A 534 8.80 -12.39 22.64
N ARG A 535 9.58 -11.49 23.26
CA ARG A 535 9.73 -10.10 22.80
C ARG A 535 10.39 -9.96 21.43
N GLN A 536 11.17 -10.95 21.00
CA GLN A 536 11.75 -11.04 19.66
C GLN A 536 10.79 -11.66 18.63
N GLY A 537 9.51 -11.82 18.98
CA GLY A 537 8.51 -12.44 18.12
C GLY A 537 8.65 -13.97 18.01
N ILE A 538 9.48 -14.62 18.83
CA ILE A 538 9.60 -16.08 18.84
C ILE A 538 8.41 -16.67 19.59
N THR A 539 7.50 -17.29 18.85
CA THR A 539 6.34 -17.99 19.40
C THR A 539 6.59 -19.48 19.58
N LYS A 540 7.54 -20.05 18.81
CA LYS A 540 7.88 -21.49 18.83
C LYS A 540 9.38 -21.74 18.88
N ILE A 541 9.80 -22.74 19.65
CA ILE A 541 11.17 -23.24 19.67
C ILE A 541 11.19 -24.70 19.21
N VAL A 542 11.93 -24.99 18.16
CA VAL A 542 12.14 -26.34 17.63
C VAL A 542 13.52 -26.82 18.07
N PHE A 543 13.59 -27.76 19.00
CA PHE A 543 14.84 -28.38 19.42
C PHE A 543 15.06 -29.71 18.70
N VAL A 544 16.16 -29.81 17.96
CA VAL A 544 16.52 -30.97 17.14
C VAL A 544 17.85 -31.53 17.62
N THR A 545 17.86 -32.84 17.85
CA THR A 545 19.04 -33.65 18.14
C THR A 545 19.08 -34.78 17.12
N ALA A 546 20.22 -35.45 16.97
CA ALA A 546 20.33 -36.60 16.06
C ALA A 546 19.34 -37.75 16.35
N SER A 547 18.74 -37.78 17.56
CA SER A 547 17.76 -38.81 17.94
C SER A 547 16.31 -38.33 18.01
N ARG A 548 16.06 -37.02 17.99
CA ARG A 548 14.73 -36.48 18.36
C ARG A 548 14.52 -35.02 17.96
N LYS A 549 13.29 -34.69 17.58
CA LYS A 549 12.75 -33.33 17.43
C LYS A 549 11.70 -33.06 18.52
N SER A 550 11.66 -31.84 19.05
CA SER A 550 10.60 -31.38 19.95
C SER A 550 10.26 -29.93 19.64
N VAL A 551 8.98 -29.61 19.63
CA VAL A 551 8.47 -28.26 19.37
C VAL A 551 7.86 -27.73 20.65
N ILE A 552 8.30 -26.56 21.09
CA ILE A 552 7.91 -25.90 22.33
C ILE A 552 7.12 -24.65 21.99
N SER A 553 5.94 -24.48 22.59
CA SER A 553 5.26 -23.17 22.62
C SER A 553 5.91 -22.27 23.68
N VAL A 554 6.36 -21.08 23.29
CA VAL A 554 7.03 -20.14 24.20
C VAL A 554 6.06 -19.61 25.24
N SER A 555 4.84 -19.22 24.84
CA SER A 555 3.81 -18.74 25.76
C SER A 555 3.41 -19.80 26.79
N ALA A 556 3.18 -21.04 26.35
CA ALA A 556 2.82 -22.14 27.24
C ALA A 556 3.97 -22.51 28.20
N ALA A 557 5.23 -22.37 27.77
CA ALA A 557 6.38 -22.56 28.64
C ALA A 557 6.47 -21.46 29.72
N MET A 558 6.12 -20.22 29.37
CA MET A 558 6.11 -19.07 30.30
C MET A 558 5.02 -19.18 31.37
N GLU A 559 3.83 -19.67 31.02
CA GLU A 559 2.72 -19.89 31.98
C GLU A 559 3.07 -20.85 33.12
N LYS A 560 4.04 -21.75 32.89
CA LYS A 560 4.43 -22.79 33.86
C LYS A 560 5.47 -22.32 34.87
N GLY A 561 6.05 -21.13 34.68
CA GLY A 561 6.93 -20.48 35.66
C GLY A 561 8.07 -19.67 35.04
N SER A 562 8.65 -18.78 35.85
CA SER A 562 9.65 -17.79 35.44
C SER A 562 11.11 -18.17 35.75
N GLY A 563 11.42 -19.46 35.83
CA GLY A 563 12.77 -19.98 36.14
C GLY A 563 13.57 -20.41 34.91
N GLU A 564 14.79 -20.93 35.15
CA GLU A 564 15.59 -21.58 34.10
C GLU A 564 14.78 -22.73 33.48
N PHE A 565 14.65 -22.71 32.15
CA PHE A 565 13.93 -23.70 31.38
C PHE A 565 14.92 -24.67 30.74
N VAL A 566 14.75 -25.97 30.99
CA VAL A 566 15.64 -27.00 30.44
C VAL A 566 14.83 -28.11 29.78
N LEU A 567 15.04 -28.28 28.47
CA LEU A 567 14.53 -29.42 27.72
C LEU A 567 15.66 -30.42 27.47
N LEU A 568 15.56 -31.61 28.06
CA LEU A 568 16.52 -32.70 27.87
C LEU A 568 15.98 -33.73 26.88
N HIS A 569 16.69 -33.92 25.78
CA HIS A 569 16.58 -35.10 24.93
C HIS A 569 17.51 -36.20 25.45
N SER A 570 16.92 -37.29 25.92
CA SER A 570 17.66 -38.52 26.24
C SER A 570 17.25 -39.65 25.29
N SER A 571 18.06 -40.70 25.27
CA SER A 571 17.85 -41.92 24.47
C SER A 571 16.48 -42.57 24.66
N ARG A 572 15.79 -42.36 25.79
CA ARG A 572 14.51 -43.01 26.10
C ARG A 572 13.34 -42.06 26.36
N LYS A 573 13.61 -40.78 26.66
CA LYS A 573 12.56 -39.83 27.05
C LYS A 573 12.96 -38.38 26.80
N VAL A 574 11.96 -37.52 26.65
CA VAL A 574 12.09 -36.07 26.82
C VAL A 574 11.81 -35.75 28.29
N LYS A 575 12.63 -34.91 28.90
CA LYS A 575 12.38 -34.38 30.25
C LYS A 575 12.42 -32.87 30.19
N LEU A 576 11.36 -32.24 30.68
CA LEU A 576 11.29 -30.79 30.83
C LEU A 576 11.39 -30.41 32.31
N THR A 577 12.20 -29.40 32.61
CA THR A 577 12.27 -28.81 33.96
C THR A 577 12.23 -27.29 33.90
N ILE A 578 11.53 -26.68 34.86
CA ILE A 578 11.48 -25.23 35.07
C ILE A 578 11.91 -24.97 36.51
N ALA A 579 12.88 -24.06 36.71
CA ALA A 579 13.49 -23.81 38.02
C ALA A 579 13.99 -25.08 38.73
N GLY A 580 14.45 -26.08 37.97
CA GLY A 580 14.89 -27.38 38.49
C GLY A 580 13.79 -28.37 38.86
N ALA A 581 12.51 -27.98 38.85
CA ALA A 581 11.37 -28.86 39.07
C ALA A 581 10.91 -29.52 37.77
N ALA A 582 10.56 -30.81 37.81
CA ALA A 582 9.98 -31.50 36.65
C ALA A 582 8.55 -31.03 36.40
N VAL A 583 8.26 -30.64 35.16
CA VAL A 583 6.94 -30.19 34.72
C VAL A 583 6.37 -31.18 33.69
N GLY A 584 5.05 -31.34 33.69
CA GLY A 584 4.36 -32.12 32.65
C GLY A 584 4.57 -31.47 31.29
N ALA A 585 4.79 -32.28 30.25
CA ALA A 585 4.97 -31.80 28.88
C ALA A 585 3.65 -31.45 28.18
N ASP A 586 2.52 -31.83 28.77
CA ASP A 586 1.18 -31.62 28.22
C ASP A 586 0.88 -30.11 28.10
N GLY A 587 0.62 -29.66 26.87
CA GLY A 587 0.36 -28.26 26.52
C GLY A 587 1.60 -27.42 26.21
N ILE A 588 2.81 -27.87 26.55
CA ILE A 588 4.07 -27.16 26.24
C ILE A 588 4.71 -27.72 24.96
N LEU A 589 4.76 -29.05 24.86
CA LEU A 589 5.20 -29.72 23.65
C LEU A 589 4.03 -29.82 22.67
N ILE A 590 4.18 -29.21 21.50
CA ILE A 590 3.21 -29.30 20.42
C ILE A 590 3.42 -30.65 19.74
N LYS A 591 2.34 -31.43 19.56
CA LYS A 591 2.39 -32.62 18.70
C LYS A 591 2.36 -32.15 17.25
N GLU A 592 3.37 -32.54 16.48
CA GLU A 592 3.29 -32.60 15.02
C GLU A 592 2.82 -34.00 14.61
#